data_AF-A0A2J1DZE0-F1
#
_entry.id   AF-A0A2J1DZE0-F1
#
_cell.length_a   1.000
_cell.length_b   1.000
_cell.length_c   1.000
_cell.angle_alpha   90.00
_cell.angle_beta   90.00
_cell.angle_gamma   90.00
#
_symmetry.space_group_name_H-M   'P 1'
#
loop_
_entity.id
_entity.type
_entity.pdbx_description
1 polymer ?
#
loop_
_entity_poly.entity_id
_entity_poly.type
_entity_poly.pdbx_seq_one_letter_code
_entity_poly.pdbx_strand_id
1 'polypeptide(L)'
;MWLGMLQNKVKDTELRKLVSKRVADYLSSHNYQVESDVKITGQSGIEHIFDIVARRNDGFTARTMAVCIILGSNQEEESSSIFNFANKAFDTGINERILIAIPKLTPETRNLAEKQRIKVFDEDRLEDLLITSTKRPNRLEGMNNISSREDLIKALTNLGYTIRENARIKGRSGISHVFDVVASDINTENYTLGIDILKKQPALELQDVALFDAKAFDCGISDKVIATTAKITPDAQQFADAQKVKLIKLNPIPISTEESAAITTAEEVVKTSAKTESKNGKPAITDLRQSPRPEALKLIPEVLARRYTAIPLNIVGNTLEMAMADPSDILALEAFSAHSKRRIKPIPADAREIRESIDFNYKGYGDIEKYLSRMSIPSEITDDRLAIDAAIDAPLAQALNLIIEEAVKARSSDVHIEPNEDRLRVRFRIDGTLQDMMSLPITAHRAIISRIKILGDMNIADHFHALDGQFSVNAGGREIDIRAATAPTVNGEMSVLRLLDKSRATIELSQLGFLPESLEKYNKMLKVPYG
;
A
#
# COMPACT_ATOMS: atom_id res chain seq x y z
N MET A 1 10.64 -26.60 -37.28
CA MET A 1 11.42 -27.26 -38.36
C MET A 1 12.10 -26.28 -39.34
N TRP A 2 11.84 -24.96 -39.29
CA TRP A 2 12.48 -23.98 -40.19
C TRP A 2 13.59 -23.15 -39.51
N LEU A 3 13.50 -22.90 -38.20
CA LEU A 3 14.58 -22.23 -37.44
C LEU A 3 15.87 -23.07 -37.40
N GLY A 4 15.76 -24.37 -37.11
CA GLY A 4 16.86 -25.33 -37.20
C GLY A 4 17.46 -25.53 -38.61
N MET A 5 16.74 -25.18 -39.69
CA MET A 5 17.30 -25.21 -41.06
C MET A 5 18.11 -23.94 -41.41
N LEU A 6 17.94 -22.84 -40.65
CA LEU A 6 18.50 -21.52 -40.94
C LEU A 6 19.73 -21.18 -40.09
N GLN A 7 19.88 -21.75 -38.90
CA GLN A 7 21.01 -21.50 -37.98
C GLN A 7 22.39 -21.75 -38.63
N ASN A 8 22.48 -22.60 -39.66
CA ASN A 8 23.73 -22.89 -40.36
C ASN A 8 23.89 -22.19 -41.73
N LYS A 9 22.96 -21.31 -42.14
CA LYS A 9 22.95 -20.73 -43.51
C LYS A 9 22.69 -19.23 -43.62
N VAL A 10 22.26 -18.55 -42.55
CA VAL A 10 21.82 -17.15 -42.62
C VAL A 10 22.52 -16.31 -41.57
N LYS A 11 22.99 -15.11 -41.94
CA LYS A 11 23.63 -14.16 -41.01
C LYS A 11 22.64 -13.75 -39.92
N ASP A 12 23.11 -13.58 -38.68
CA ASP A 12 22.28 -13.21 -37.52
C ASP A 12 21.36 -12.02 -37.77
N THR A 13 21.80 -11.04 -38.58
CA THR A 13 20.99 -9.87 -38.95
C THR A 13 19.72 -10.23 -39.72
N GLU A 14 19.80 -11.21 -40.63
CA GLU A 14 18.66 -11.66 -41.43
C GLU A 14 17.74 -12.56 -40.58
N LEU A 15 18.31 -13.40 -39.71
CA LEU A 15 17.54 -14.20 -38.74
C LEU A 15 16.75 -13.29 -37.77
N ARG A 16 17.36 -12.19 -37.30
CA ARG A 16 16.72 -11.22 -36.40
C ARG A 16 15.50 -10.57 -37.00
N LYS A 17 15.61 -10.10 -38.25
CA LYS A 17 14.48 -9.52 -38.99
C LYS A 17 13.35 -10.52 -39.17
N LEU A 18 13.71 -11.77 -39.45
CA LEU A 18 12.77 -12.85 -39.70
C LEU A 18 11.96 -13.24 -38.45
N VAL A 19 12.66 -13.40 -37.33
CA VAL A 19 12.05 -13.66 -36.01
C VAL A 19 11.19 -12.46 -35.61
N SER A 20 11.73 -11.25 -35.73
CA SER A 20 11.00 -10.02 -35.38
C SER A 20 9.69 -9.90 -36.16
N LYS A 21 9.73 -10.11 -37.49
CA LYS A 21 8.54 -10.07 -38.35
C LYS A 21 7.48 -11.09 -37.92
N ARG A 22 7.86 -12.35 -37.66
CA ARG A 22 6.89 -13.39 -37.27
C ARG A 22 6.23 -13.09 -35.92
N VAL A 23 7.00 -12.57 -34.97
CA VAL A 23 6.48 -12.16 -33.66
C VAL A 23 5.55 -10.97 -33.81
N ALA A 24 5.91 -10.00 -34.66
CA ALA A 24 5.05 -8.87 -34.98
C ALA A 24 3.74 -9.28 -35.65
N ASP A 25 3.78 -10.20 -36.63
CA ASP A 25 2.60 -10.74 -37.30
C ASP A 25 1.69 -11.48 -36.30
N TYR A 26 2.28 -12.28 -35.41
CA TYR A 26 1.55 -12.94 -34.33
C TYR A 26 0.86 -11.93 -33.42
N LEU A 27 1.59 -10.94 -32.88
CA LEU A 27 1.03 -9.93 -31.98
C LEU A 27 -0.06 -9.11 -32.66
N SER A 28 0.15 -8.72 -33.93
CA SER A 28 -0.84 -8.01 -34.74
C SER A 28 -2.12 -8.82 -34.93
N SER A 29 -2.01 -10.14 -35.16
CA SER A 29 -3.17 -11.03 -35.25
C SER A 29 -3.94 -11.23 -33.93
N HIS A 30 -3.37 -10.77 -32.81
CA HIS A 30 -3.97 -10.74 -31.48
C HIS A 30 -4.36 -9.31 -31.04
N ASN A 31 -4.58 -8.41 -32.01
CA ASN A 31 -5.03 -7.03 -31.86
C ASN A 31 -4.05 -6.11 -31.11
N TYR A 32 -2.74 -6.42 -31.14
CA TYR A 32 -1.74 -5.45 -30.72
C TYR A 32 -1.38 -4.51 -31.88
N GLN A 33 -1.23 -3.23 -31.58
CA GLN A 33 -0.47 -2.30 -32.41
C GLN A 33 1.02 -2.56 -32.16
N VAL A 34 1.75 -2.92 -33.21
CA VAL A 34 3.14 -3.36 -33.11
C VAL A 34 4.05 -2.37 -33.80
N GLU A 35 5.10 -1.97 -33.09
CA GLU A 35 6.19 -1.14 -33.59
C GLU A 35 7.50 -1.91 -33.42
N SER A 36 8.27 -2.01 -34.49
CA SER A 36 9.60 -2.65 -34.47
C SER A 36 10.70 -1.60 -34.48
N ASP A 37 11.83 -1.90 -33.83
CA ASP A 37 13.00 -1.01 -33.71
C ASP A 37 12.64 0.40 -33.21
N VAL A 38 11.69 0.46 -32.27
CA VAL A 38 11.13 1.72 -31.78
C VAL A 38 12.02 2.37 -30.72
N LYS A 39 12.14 3.69 -30.81
CA LYS A 39 12.74 4.53 -29.78
C LYS A 39 11.71 5.00 -28.77
N ILE A 40 11.99 4.78 -27.49
CA ILE A 40 11.16 5.26 -26.39
C ILE A 40 12.05 5.99 -25.40
N THR A 41 11.71 7.24 -25.09
CA THR A 41 12.37 8.03 -24.06
C THR A 41 11.93 7.54 -22.68
N GLY A 42 12.89 7.15 -21.86
CA GLY A 42 12.67 6.74 -20.47
C GLY A 42 12.44 7.91 -19.52
N GLN A 43 12.05 7.60 -18.29
CA GLN A 43 11.85 8.58 -17.21
C GLN A 43 13.14 9.33 -16.86
N SER A 44 14.30 8.71 -17.09
CA SER A 44 15.62 9.34 -17.00
C SER A 44 15.91 10.37 -18.09
N GLY A 45 15.08 10.46 -19.14
CA GLY A 45 15.33 11.26 -20.34
C GLY A 45 16.21 10.56 -21.39
N ILE A 46 16.68 9.34 -21.12
CA ILE A 46 17.49 8.55 -22.06
C ILE A 46 16.58 7.88 -23.11
N GLU A 47 16.96 7.93 -24.39
CA GLU A 47 16.29 7.17 -25.45
C GLU A 47 16.74 5.71 -25.47
N HIS A 48 15.78 4.79 -25.39
CA HIS A 48 16.01 3.36 -25.47
C HIS A 48 15.41 2.78 -26.76
N ILE A 49 16.15 1.88 -27.42
CA ILE A 49 15.66 1.14 -28.58
C ILE A 49 15.21 -0.26 -28.13
N PHE A 50 14.01 -0.63 -28.56
CA PHE A 50 13.41 -1.95 -28.37
C PHE A 50 13.23 -2.65 -29.72
N ASP A 51 13.46 -3.97 -29.74
CA ASP A 51 13.28 -4.76 -30.97
C ASP A 51 11.81 -4.75 -31.40
N ILE A 52 10.88 -4.94 -30.44
CA ILE A 52 9.44 -4.81 -30.66
C ILE A 52 8.80 -4.20 -29.42
N VAL A 53 7.87 -3.27 -29.63
CA VAL A 53 6.90 -2.84 -28.63
C VAL A 53 5.50 -3.08 -29.17
N ALA A 54 4.68 -3.73 -28.37
CA ALA A 54 3.31 -4.06 -28.73
C ALA A 54 2.34 -3.48 -27.70
N ARG A 55 1.36 -2.72 -28.19
CA ARG A 55 0.36 -2.03 -27.37
C ARG A 55 -1.03 -2.52 -27.72
N ARG A 56 -1.85 -2.82 -26.72
CA ARG A 56 -3.26 -3.17 -26.91
C ARG A 56 -4.10 -2.45 -25.87
N ASN A 57 -5.17 -1.81 -26.33
CA ASN A 57 -6.20 -1.26 -25.47
C ASN A 57 -7.55 -1.76 -25.99
N ASP A 58 -8.15 -2.69 -25.26
CA ASP A 58 -9.47 -3.24 -25.59
C ASP A 58 -10.60 -2.55 -24.82
N GLY A 59 -10.30 -1.38 -24.25
CA GLY A 59 -11.24 -0.58 -23.47
C GLY A 59 -11.47 -1.08 -22.05
N PHE A 60 -11.11 -2.33 -21.72
CA PHE A 60 -11.06 -2.83 -20.34
C PHE A 60 -9.63 -2.80 -19.80
N THR A 61 -8.67 -3.27 -20.58
CA THR A 61 -7.25 -3.35 -20.22
C THR A 61 -6.41 -2.54 -21.21
N ALA A 62 -5.34 -1.93 -20.71
CA ALA A 62 -4.34 -1.27 -21.53
C ALA A 62 -2.98 -1.93 -21.26
N ARG A 63 -2.49 -2.69 -22.23
CA ARG A 63 -1.27 -3.49 -22.12
C ARG A 63 -0.21 -2.94 -23.04
N THR A 64 1.00 -2.79 -22.49
CA THR A 64 2.20 -2.49 -23.26
C THR A 64 3.24 -3.53 -22.90
N MET A 65 3.75 -4.22 -23.92
CA MET A 65 4.84 -5.19 -23.76
C MET A 65 6.01 -4.82 -24.65
N ALA A 66 7.20 -5.15 -24.17
CA ALA A 66 8.43 -5.07 -24.96
C ALA A 66 8.95 -6.49 -25.21
N VAL A 67 9.47 -6.71 -26.42
CA VAL A 67 10.15 -7.94 -26.80
C VAL A 67 11.61 -7.63 -27.09
N CYS A 68 12.49 -8.45 -26.53
CA CYS A 68 13.92 -8.47 -26.85
C CYS A 68 14.26 -9.79 -27.54
N ILE A 69 15.07 -9.74 -28.59
CA ILE A 69 15.51 -10.89 -29.37
C ILE A 69 17.02 -11.03 -29.20
N ILE A 70 17.47 -12.06 -28.48
CA ILE A 70 18.88 -12.41 -28.35
C ILE A 70 19.19 -13.55 -29.33
N LEU A 71 20.21 -13.32 -30.17
CA LEU A 71 20.74 -14.28 -31.12
C LEU A 71 22.21 -14.55 -30.80
N GLY A 72 22.64 -15.81 -30.82
CA GLY A 72 24.04 -16.20 -30.61
C GLY A 72 24.30 -16.92 -29.28
N SER A 73 25.51 -17.47 -29.12
CA SER A 73 25.85 -18.45 -28.08
C SER A 73 26.87 -17.96 -27.03
N ASN A 74 27.09 -16.64 -26.90
CA ASN A 74 28.02 -16.08 -25.93
C ASN A 74 27.30 -15.70 -24.62
N GLN A 75 27.57 -16.45 -23.56
CA GLN A 75 26.88 -16.32 -22.26
C GLN A 75 27.06 -14.94 -21.59
N GLU A 76 28.22 -14.30 -21.75
CA GLU A 76 28.46 -12.95 -21.19
C GLU A 76 27.61 -11.89 -21.92
N GLU A 77 27.50 -12.01 -23.24
CA GLU A 77 26.66 -11.12 -24.07
C GLU A 77 25.16 -11.33 -23.78
N GLU A 78 24.73 -12.59 -23.56
CA GLU A 78 23.35 -12.91 -23.18
C GLU A 78 22.98 -12.26 -21.84
N SER A 79 23.84 -12.41 -20.82
CA SER A 79 23.63 -11.87 -19.48
C SER A 79 23.54 -10.35 -19.51
N SER A 80 24.49 -9.70 -20.19
CA SER A 80 24.51 -8.25 -20.40
C SER A 80 23.24 -7.77 -21.13
N SER A 81 22.81 -8.48 -22.16
CA SER A 81 21.60 -8.15 -22.93
C SER A 81 20.32 -8.26 -22.09
N ILE A 82 20.23 -9.25 -21.20
CA ILE A 82 19.11 -9.42 -20.27
C ILE A 82 19.04 -8.25 -19.28
N PHE A 83 20.16 -7.88 -18.65
CA PHE A 83 20.22 -6.74 -17.74
C PHE A 83 19.88 -5.43 -18.45
N ASN A 84 20.47 -5.19 -19.63
CA ASN A 84 20.18 -4.02 -20.43
C ASN A 84 18.70 -3.94 -20.80
N PHE A 85 18.09 -5.05 -21.21
CA PHE A 85 16.67 -5.10 -21.52
C PHE A 85 15.79 -4.83 -20.30
N ALA A 86 16.12 -5.40 -19.13
CA ALA A 86 15.41 -5.15 -17.89
C ALA A 86 15.47 -3.67 -17.49
N ASN A 87 16.63 -3.04 -17.60
CA ASN A 87 16.85 -1.63 -17.28
C ASN A 87 16.10 -0.71 -18.25
N LYS A 88 16.19 -0.96 -19.57
CA LYS A 88 15.41 -0.24 -20.60
C LYS A 88 13.91 -0.29 -20.29
N ALA A 89 13.40 -1.48 -20.00
CA ALA A 89 11.98 -1.69 -19.70
C ALA A 89 11.55 -1.00 -18.39
N PHE A 90 12.41 -1.01 -17.37
CA PHE A 90 12.16 -0.31 -16.10
C PHE A 90 12.09 1.21 -16.31
N ASP A 91 13.08 1.80 -16.98
CA ASP A 91 13.15 3.24 -17.21
C ASP A 91 11.99 3.75 -18.08
N THR A 92 11.50 2.94 -19.01
CA THR A 92 10.35 3.28 -19.86
C THR A 92 8.99 2.90 -19.26
N GLY A 93 8.96 2.32 -18.06
CA GLY A 93 7.73 1.90 -17.38
C GLY A 93 7.00 0.70 -18.03
N ILE A 94 7.68 -0.06 -18.89
CA ILE A 94 7.13 -1.26 -19.53
C ILE A 94 7.31 -2.46 -18.59
N ASN A 95 6.19 -2.98 -18.10
CA ASN A 95 6.18 -4.07 -17.12
C ASN A 95 6.14 -5.47 -17.76
N GLU A 96 5.53 -5.61 -18.94
CA GLU A 96 5.49 -6.90 -19.63
C GLU A 96 6.73 -7.07 -20.52
N ARG A 97 7.59 -8.01 -20.13
CA ARG A 97 8.91 -8.21 -20.74
C ARG A 97 9.00 -9.61 -21.31
N ILE A 98 9.18 -9.70 -22.62
CA ILE A 98 9.33 -10.96 -23.34
C ILE A 98 10.74 -11.02 -23.90
N LEU A 99 11.41 -12.16 -23.70
CA LEU A 99 12.70 -12.45 -24.28
C LEU A 99 12.58 -13.65 -25.20
N ILE A 100 13.01 -13.47 -26.44
CA ILE A 100 13.15 -14.54 -27.41
C ILE A 100 14.64 -14.85 -27.53
N ALA A 101 15.03 -16.06 -27.18
CA ALA A 101 16.42 -16.49 -27.16
C ALA A 101 16.63 -17.66 -28.13
N ILE A 102 17.48 -17.44 -29.14
CA ILE A 102 17.84 -18.44 -30.15
C ILE A 102 19.36 -18.40 -30.34
N PRO A 103 20.14 -19.42 -29.92
CA PRO A 103 19.70 -20.68 -29.31
C PRO A 103 19.14 -20.52 -27.89
N LYS A 104 18.66 -21.62 -27.32
CA LYS A 104 18.13 -21.68 -25.96
C LYS A 104 19.19 -21.26 -24.94
N LEU A 105 18.82 -20.34 -24.04
CA LEU A 105 19.67 -19.90 -22.93
C LEU A 105 20.12 -21.07 -22.04
N THR A 106 21.30 -20.93 -21.44
CA THR A 106 21.74 -21.83 -20.37
C THR A 106 20.82 -21.74 -19.15
N PRO A 107 20.78 -22.77 -18.27
CA PRO A 107 19.97 -22.73 -17.05
C PRO A 107 20.26 -21.52 -16.16
N GLU A 108 21.52 -21.10 -16.06
CA GLU A 108 21.94 -19.95 -15.25
C GLU A 108 21.37 -18.64 -15.83
N THR A 109 21.52 -18.45 -17.14
CA THR A 109 21.07 -17.24 -17.83
C THR A 109 19.54 -17.17 -17.91
N ARG A 110 18.87 -18.33 -18.05
CA ARG A 110 17.41 -18.42 -17.93
C ARG A 110 16.93 -18.03 -16.52
N ASN A 111 17.56 -18.54 -15.47
CA ASN A 111 17.23 -18.18 -14.09
C ASN A 111 17.45 -16.67 -13.83
N LEU A 112 18.48 -16.08 -14.43
CA LEU A 112 18.70 -14.63 -14.39
C LEU A 112 17.53 -13.86 -15.02
N ALA A 113 17.09 -14.25 -16.22
CA ALA A 113 15.94 -13.62 -16.89
C ALA A 113 14.65 -13.74 -16.04
N GLU A 114 14.41 -14.91 -15.45
CA GLU A 114 13.25 -15.14 -14.58
C GLU A 114 13.29 -14.27 -13.31
N LYS A 115 14.46 -14.11 -12.67
CA LYS A 115 14.65 -13.19 -11.53
C LYS A 115 14.37 -11.74 -11.90
N GLN A 116 14.66 -11.35 -13.14
CA GLN A 116 14.33 -10.03 -13.70
C GLN A 116 12.87 -9.90 -14.17
N ARG A 117 12.04 -10.93 -13.90
CA ARG A 117 10.63 -11.04 -14.31
C ARG A 117 10.44 -10.96 -15.82
N ILE A 118 11.37 -11.54 -16.57
CA ILE A 118 11.32 -11.61 -18.03
C ILE A 118 10.81 -12.99 -18.45
N LYS A 119 9.77 -13.02 -19.29
CA LYS A 119 9.23 -14.27 -19.83
C LYS A 119 10.07 -14.73 -21.01
N VAL A 120 10.73 -15.87 -20.87
CA VAL A 120 11.63 -16.43 -21.90
C VAL A 120 10.91 -17.42 -22.83
N PHE A 121 11.07 -17.22 -24.13
CA PHE A 121 10.69 -18.16 -25.19
C PHE A 121 11.96 -18.63 -25.91
N ASP A 122 12.22 -19.93 -25.84
CA ASP A 122 13.22 -20.60 -26.68
C ASP A 122 12.61 -21.03 -28.02
N GLU A 123 13.45 -21.53 -28.93
CA GLU A 123 13.07 -21.91 -30.30
C GLU A 123 11.82 -22.80 -30.36
N ASP A 124 11.79 -23.88 -29.58
CA ASP A 124 10.68 -24.84 -29.56
C ASP A 124 9.37 -24.18 -29.10
N ARG A 125 9.41 -23.45 -27.97
CA ARG A 125 8.22 -22.78 -27.43
C ARG A 125 7.73 -21.64 -28.32
N LEU A 126 8.62 -20.98 -29.05
CA LEU A 126 8.25 -19.97 -30.02
C LEU A 126 7.55 -20.60 -31.23
N GLU A 127 8.06 -21.71 -31.76
CA GLU A 127 7.37 -22.44 -32.84
C GLU A 127 5.97 -22.90 -32.40
N ASP A 128 5.85 -23.51 -31.22
CA ASP A 128 4.57 -23.93 -30.68
C ASP A 128 3.58 -22.76 -30.57
N LEU A 129 4.02 -21.63 -30.02
CA LEU A 129 3.19 -20.43 -29.84
C LEU A 129 2.69 -19.88 -31.18
N LEU A 130 3.55 -19.85 -32.20
CA LEU A 130 3.21 -19.34 -33.52
C LEU A 130 2.27 -20.27 -34.30
N ILE A 131 2.28 -21.57 -34.02
CA ILE A 131 1.45 -22.58 -34.70
C ILE A 131 0.08 -22.75 -34.03
N THR A 132 0.02 -22.77 -32.69
CA THR A 132 -1.22 -23.04 -31.94
C THR A 132 -2.14 -21.82 -31.79
N SER A 133 -1.72 -20.65 -32.27
CA SER A 133 -2.44 -19.41 -32.00
C SER A 133 -3.78 -19.33 -32.73
N THR A 134 -4.87 -19.25 -31.97
CA THR A 134 -6.18 -18.86 -32.49
C THR A 134 -6.27 -17.34 -32.53
N LYS A 135 -6.61 -16.77 -33.70
CA LYS A 135 -6.75 -15.32 -33.85
C LYS A 135 -7.76 -14.77 -32.83
N ARG A 136 -7.40 -13.68 -32.15
CA ARG A 136 -8.31 -13.04 -31.19
C ARG A 136 -9.43 -12.30 -31.95
N PRO A 137 -10.71 -12.49 -31.60
CA PRO A 137 -11.79 -11.75 -32.25
C PRO A 137 -11.60 -10.25 -32.06
N ASN A 138 -11.80 -9.45 -33.11
CA ASN A 138 -11.71 -8.00 -33.04
C ASN A 138 -13.11 -7.38 -33.21
N ARG A 139 -13.86 -7.28 -32.11
CA ARG A 139 -15.12 -6.55 -32.06
C ARG A 139 -15.15 -5.69 -30.80
N LEU A 140 -14.74 -4.43 -30.93
CA LEU A 140 -15.05 -3.37 -29.97
C LEU A 140 -16.53 -2.93 -30.04
N GLU A 141 -17.33 -3.54 -30.93
CA GLU A 141 -18.77 -3.32 -31.03
C GLU A 141 -19.46 -3.64 -29.70
N GLY A 142 -20.11 -2.64 -29.10
CA GLY A 142 -20.91 -2.79 -27.88
C GLY A 142 -20.37 -2.10 -26.62
N MET A 143 -19.15 -1.57 -26.62
CA MET A 143 -18.62 -0.84 -25.45
C MET A 143 -19.38 0.43 -25.09
N ASN A 144 -20.05 1.06 -26.06
CA ASN A 144 -20.74 2.34 -25.84
C ASN A 144 -22.08 2.20 -25.09
N ASN A 145 -22.60 0.96 -24.94
CA ASN A 145 -23.91 0.67 -24.36
C ASN A 145 -23.85 -0.42 -23.27
N ILE A 146 -22.82 -0.38 -22.40
CA ILE A 146 -22.79 -1.26 -21.24
C ILE A 146 -23.71 -0.66 -20.17
N SER A 147 -24.90 -1.25 -20.03
CA SER A 147 -25.92 -0.79 -19.08
C SER A 147 -26.17 -1.79 -17.95
N SER A 148 -25.91 -3.07 -18.21
CA SER A 148 -26.08 -4.16 -17.25
C SER A 148 -24.84 -5.06 -17.15
N ARG A 149 -24.88 -5.99 -16.18
CA ARG A 149 -23.88 -7.05 -16.03
C ARG A 149 -23.83 -7.95 -17.27
N GLU A 150 -24.99 -8.27 -17.86
CA GLU A 150 -25.11 -9.11 -19.04
C GLU A 150 -24.46 -8.44 -20.27
N ASP A 151 -24.61 -7.12 -20.42
CA ASP A 151 -23.94 -6.37 -21.50
C ASP A 151 -22.42 -6.39 -21.34
N LEU A 152 -21.94 -6.24 -20.10
CA LEU A 152 -20.51 -6.31 -19.76
C LEU A 152 -19.92 -7.68 -20.11
N ILE A 153 -20.62 -8.76 -19.73
CA ILE A 153 -20.20 -10.14 -20.01
C ILE A 153 -20.16 -10.36 -21.53
N LYS A 154 -21.20 -9.96 -22.26
CA LYS A 154 -21.23 -10.08 -23.73
C LYS A 154 -20.07 -9.34 -24.38
N ALA A 155 -19.76 -8.12 -23.92
CA ALA A 155 -18.63 -7.34 -24.44
C ALA A 155 -17.29 -8.05 -24.21
N LEU A 156 -17.05 -8.56 -23.00
CA LEU A 156 -15.84 -9.32 -22.67
C LEU A 156 -15.73 -10.63 -23.48
N THR A 157 -16.83 -11.37 -23.66
CA THR A 157 -16.84 -12.59 -24.48
C THR A 157 -16.55 -12.29 -25.95
N ASN A 158 -17.13 -11.22 -26.50
CA ASN A 158 -16.84 -10.77 -27.88
C ASN A 158 -15.38 -10.37 -28.08
N LEU A 159 -14.73 -9.88 -27.03
CA LEU A 159 -13.29 -9.59 -27.02
C LEU A 159 -12.42 -10.83 -26.80
N GLY A 160 -13.01 -12.01 -26.63
CA GLY A 160 -12.30 -13.28 -26.45
C GLY A 160 -11.86 -13.55 -25.02
N TYR A 161 -12.47 -12.95 -23.99
CA TYR A 161 -12.19 -13.33 -22.61
C TYR A 161 -12.94 -14.61 -22.22
N THR A 162 -12.28 -15.46 -21.43
CA THR A 162 -12.95 -16.51 -20.66
C THR A 162 -13.44 -15.92 -19.36
N ILE A 163 -14.73 -16.09 -19.04
CA ILE A 163 -15.40 -15.38 -17.94
C ILE A 163 -15.81 -16.35 -16.84
N ARG A 164 -15.63 -15.92 -15.59
CA ARG A 164 -16.20 -16.54 -14.39
C ARG A 164 -16.98 -15.47 -13.62
N GLU A 165 -18.27 -15.71 -13.46
CA GLU A 165 -19.16 -14.82 -12.70
C GLU A 165 -19.14 -15.15 -11.21
N ASN A 166 -19.34 -14.14 -10.37
CA ASN A 166 -19.37 -14.26 -8.91
C ASN A 166 -18.19 -15.09 -8.38
N ALA A 167 -17.03 -14.90 -9.00
CA ALA A 167 -15.86 -15.73 -8.79
C ALA A 167 -15.32 -15.49 -7.38
N ARG A 168 -15.38 -16.54 -6.56
CA ARG A 168 -14.78 -16.54 -5.23
C ARG A 168 -13.30 -16.91 -5.35
N ILE A 169 -12.41 -15.94 -5.16
CA ILE A 169 -10.97 -16.11 -5.24
C ILE A 169 -10.39 -16.01 -3.82
N LYS A 170 -9.63 -17.03 -3.44
CA LYS A 170 -8.87 -17.01 -2.19
C LYS A 170 -7.62 -16.16 -2.38
N GLY A 171 -7.53 -15.05 -1.65
CA GLY A 171 -6.38 -14.16 -1.62
C GLY A 171 -5.18 -14.77 -0.91
N ARG A 172 -4.03 -14.12 -1.04
CA ARG A 172 -2.76 -14.47 -0.38
C ARG A 172 -2.88 -14.40 1.14
N SER A 173 -3.79 -13.57 1.65
CA SER A 173 -4.19 -13.51 3.05
C SER A 173 -4.92 -14.77 3.54
N GLY A 174 -5.43 -15.61 2.64
CA GLY A 174 -6.32 -16.72 2.92
C GLY A 174 -7.82 -16.36 2.90
N ILE A 175 -8.16 -15.07 2.80
CA ILE A 175 -9.54 -14.57 2.71
C ILE A 175 -10.10 -14.86 1.32
N SER A 176 -11.36 -15.29 1.25
CA SER A 176 -12.05 -15.47 -0.04
C SER A 176 -12.83 -14.22 -0.40
N HIS A 177 -12.42 -13.55 -1.47
CA HIS A 177 -13.13 -12.40 -2.02
C HIS A 177 -14.00 -12.82 -3.18
N VAL A 178 -15.16 -12.19 -3.33
CA VAL A 178 -16.09 -12.46 -4.45
C VAL A 178 -16.02 -11.30 -5.42
N PHE A 179 -15.61 -11.55 -6.66
CA PHE A 179 -15.68 -10.59 -7.77
C PHE A 179 -16.95 -10.82 -8.57
N ASP A 180 -17.61 -9.75 -9.02
CA ASP A 180 -18.79 -9.90 -9.88
C ASP A 180 -18.43 -10.61 -11.18
N VAL A 181 -17.29 -10.24 -11.77
CA VAL A 181 -16.74 -10.88 -12.97
C VAL A 181 -15.22 -11.02 -12.82
N VAL A 182 -14.71 -12.19 -13.15
CA VAL A 182 -13.27 -12.42 -13.39
C VAL A 182 -13.10 -12.90 -14.81
N ALA A 183 -12.21 -12.25 -15.54
CA ALA A 183 -11.95 -12.53 -16.94
C ALA A 183 -10.47 -12.91 -17.13
N SER A 184 -10.24 -13.95 -17.94
CA SER A 184 -8.90 -14.43 -18.29
C SER A 184 -8.74 -14.43 -19.81
N ASP A 185 -7.57 -13.97 -20.27
CA ASP A 185 -7.20 -13.95 -21.70
C ASP A 185 -6.86 -15.36 -22.17
N ILE A 186 -7.19 -15.71 -23.42
CA ILE A 186 -7.16 -17.08 -23.98
C ILE A 186 -5.77 -17.74 -23.90
N ASN A 187 -4.69 -16.94 -23.79
CA ASN A 187 -3.31 -17.42 -23.92
C ASN A 187 -2.47 -17.28 -22.63
N THR A 188 -3.09 -17.05 -21.48
CA THR A 188 -2.36 -16.81 -20.22
C THR A 188 -3.01 -17.52 -19.04
N GLU A 189 -2.36 -18.59 -18.55
CA GLU A 189 -2.80 -19.33 -17.35
C GLU A 189 -2.75 -18.50 -16.05
N ASN A 190 -2.11 -17.32 -16.08
CA ASN A 190 -1.85 -16.49 -14.88
C ASN A 190 -2.32 -15.03 -14.99
N TYR A 191 -3.26 -14.71 -15.89
CA TYR A 191 -3.78 -13.33 -16.05
C TYR A 191 -5.26 -13.23 -15.65
N THR A 192 -5.55 -12.32 -14.74
CA THR A 192 -6.88 -12.12 -14.16
C THR A 192 -7.24 -10.64 -14.18
N LEU A 193 -8.26 -10.32 -14.99
CA LEU A 193 -9.01 -9.07 -14.91
C LEU A 193 -10.14 -9.26 -13.89
N GLY A 194 -10.13 -8.49 -12.82
CA GLY A 194 -11.21 -8.45 -11.83
C GLY A 194 -12.13 -7.27 -12.12
N ILE A 195 -13.43 -7.51 -12.03
CA ILE A 195 -14.45 -6.48 -12.25
C ILE A 195 -15.52 -6.56 -11.16
N ASP A 196 -15.79 -5.43 -10.52
CA ASP A 196 -16.94 -5.25 -9.64
C ASP A 196 -17.89 -4.19 -10.21
N ILE A 197 -19.19 -4.45 -10.08
CA ILE A 197 -20.29 -3.58 -10.52
C ILE A 197 -20.93 -2.95 -9.27
N LEU A 198 -20.56 -1.71 -8.98
CA LEU A 198 -20.99 -0.99 -7.79
C LEU A 198 -22.22 -0.12 -8.09
N LYS A 199 -23.39 -0.55 -7.59
CA LYS A 199 -24.67 0.17 -7.69
C LYS A 199 -24.89 1.15 -6.52
N LYS A 200 -23.89 1.97 -6.19
CA LYS A 200 -23.95 2.92 -5.06
C LYS A 200 -24.67 4.22 -5.46
N GLN A 201 -25.42 4.82 -4.54
CA GLN A 201 -26.00 6.16 -4.70
C GLN A 201 -25.66 7.01 -3.47
N PRO A 202 -25.39 8.32 -3.61
CA PRO A 202 -25.40 9.11 -4.86
C PRO A 202 -24.08 9.08 -5.64
N ALA A 203 -22.98 8.68 -5.02
CA ALA A 203 -21.65 8.75 -5.61
C ALA A 203 -20.75 7.55 -5.27
N LEU A 204 -19.80 7.26 -6.15
CA LEU A 204 -18.66 6.37 -5.92
C LEU A 204 -17.55 7.19 -5.26
N GLU A 205 -17.15 6.79 -4.06
CA GLU A 205 -16.19 7.49 -3.21
C GLU A 205 -14.83 6.79 -3.22
N LEU A 206 -13.78 7.49 -2.76
CA LEU A 206 -12.42 6.96 -2.70
C LEU A 206 -12.34 5.63 -1.96
N GLN A 207 -13.10 5.49 -0.85
CA GLN A 207 -13.11 4.27 -0.04
C GLN A 207 -13.61 3.05 -0.82
N ASP A 208 -14.54 3.23 -1.76
CA ASP A 208 -15.08 2.14 -2.58
C ASP A 208 -14.01 1.63 -3.56
N VAL A 209 -13.29 2.57 -4.19
CA VAL A 209 -12.20 2.26 -5.11
C VAL A 209 -11.04 1.59 -4.37
N ALA A 210 -10.68 2.10 -3.19
CA ALA A 210 -9.62 1.55 -2.35
C ALA A 210 -9.94 0.14 -1.84
N LEU A 211 -11.21 -0.13 -1.49
CA LEU A 211 -11.63 -1.47 -1.07
C LEU A 211 -11.49 -2.49 -2.20
N PHE A 212 -11.93 -2.13 -3.40
CA PHE A 212 -11.78 -2.97 -4.58
C PHE A 212 -10.31 -3.20 -4.93
N ASP A 213 -9.48 -2.15 -4.84
CA ASP A 213 -8.05 -2.21 -5.08
C ASP A 213 -7.34 -3.19 -4.13
N ALA A 214 -7.60 -3.09 -2.83
CA ALA A 214 -7.05 -3.97 -1.82
C ALA A 214 -7.49 -5.43 -2.02
N LYS A 215 -8.77 -5.64 -2.36
CA LYS A 215 -9.33 -6.95 -2.70
C LYS A 215 -8.61 -7.55 -3.93
N ALA A 216 -8.43 -6.77 -4.99
CA ALA A 216 -7.73 -7.20 -6.20
C ALA A 216 -6.26 -7.55 -5.91
N PHE A 217 -5.56 -6.70 -5.13
CA PHE A 217 -4.19 -6.92 -4.72
C PHE A 217 -4.01 -8.24 -3.94
N ASP A 218 -4.89 -8.50 -2.96
CA ASP A 218 -4.85 -9.73 -2.16
C ASP A 218 -5.11 -10.98 -3.02
N CYS A 219 -6.03 -10.90 -3.97
CA CYS A 219 -6.33 -11.97 -4.92
C CYS A 219 -5.31 -12.12 -6.06
N GLY A 220 -4.28 -11.27 -6.11
CA GLY A 220 -3.30 -11.27 -7.20
C GLY A 220 -3.91 -10.91 -8.56
N ILE A 221 -5.02 -10.18 -8.57
CA ILE A 221 -5.63 -9.62 -9.78
C ILE A 221 -4.81 -8.43 -10.25
N SER A 222 -4.31 -8.52 -11.49
CA SER A 222 -3.43 -7.50 -12.07
C SER A 222 -4.21 -6.31 -12.64
N ASP A 223 -5.35 -6.59 -13.27
CA ASP A 223 -6.15 -5.58 -13.95
C ASP A 223 -7.49 -5.41 -13.26
N LYS A 224 -7.84 -4.15 -13.00
CA LYS A 224 -8.86 -3.77 -12.03
C LYS A 224 -9.85 -2.85 -12.71
N VAL A 225 -11.11 -3.28 -12.79
CA VAL A 225 -12.20 -2.45 -13.34
C VAL A 225 -13.32 -2.33 -12.32
N ILE A 226 -13.81 -1.11 -12.09
CA ILE A 226 -15.06 -0.87 -11.40
C ILE A 226 -16.06 -0.31 -12.41
N ALA A 227 -17.19 -0.98 -12.57
CA ALA A 227 -18.32 -0.45 -13.31
C ALA A 227 -19.33 0.15 -12.34
N THR A 228 -19.83 1.36 -12.59
CA THR A 228 -20.79 2.02 -11.69
C THR A 228 -21.80 2.88 -12.44
N THR A 229 -23.03 2.95 -11.93
CA THR A 229 -24.03 3.93 -12.35
C THR A 229 -23.93 5.25 -11.56
N ALA A 230 -23.13 5.28 -10.50
CA ALA A 230 -22.98 6.43 -9.60
C ALA A 230 -22.21 7.58 -10.24
N LYS A 231 -22.35 8.80 -9.69
CA LYS A 231 -21.39 9.88 -9.99
C LYS A 231 -20.05 9.55 -9.34
N ILE A 232 -18.95 9.66 -10.07
CA ILE A 232 -17.61 9.42 -9.52
C ILE A 232 -17.12 10.72 -8.88
N THR A 233 -16.69 10.69 -7.62
CA THR A 233 -16.09 11.87 -6.97
C THR A 233 -14.68 12.15 -7.51
N PRO A 234 -14.19 13.40 -7.49
CA PRO A 234 -12.84 13.72 -7.94
C PRO A 234 -11.75 12.90 -7.22
N ASP A 235 -11.88 12.75 -5.90
CA ASP A 235 -10.94 11.97 -5.08
C ASP A 235 -10.94 10.49 -5.46
N ALA A 236 -12.12 9.92 -5.78
CA ALA A 236 -12.23 8.55 -6.24
C ALA A 236 -11.56 8.37 -7.61
N GLN A 237 -11.75 9.32 -8.54
CA GLN A 237 -11.10 9.29 -9.85
C GLN A 237 -9.57 9.39 -9.71
N GLN A 238 -9.09 10.34 -8.92
CA GLN A 238 -7.65 10.54 -8.70
C GLN A 238 -6.99 9.30 -8.08
N PHE A 239 -7.65 8.69 -7.09
CA PHE A 239 -7.16 7.46 -6.48
C PHE A 239 -7.18 6.29 -7.46
N ALA A 240 -8.25 6.16 -8.26
CA ALA A 240 -8.36 5.13 -9.28
C ALA A 240 -7.24 5.23 -10.32
N ASP A 241 -6.94 6.45 -10.80
CA ASP A 241 -5.85 6.70 -11.74
C ASP A 241 -4.48 6.35 -11.12
N ALA A 242 -4.25 6.75 -9.87
CA ALA A 242 -3.00 6.46 -9.15
C ALA A 242 -2.78 4.95 -8.94
N GLN A 243 -3.84 4.21 -8.62
CA GLN A 243 -3.78 2.75 -8.40
C GLN A 243 -4.02 1.94 -9.67
N LYS A 244 -4.20 2.57 -10.84
CA LYS A 244 -4.54 1.90 -12.11
C LYS A 244 -5.81 1.05 -12.02
N VAL A 245 -6.81 1.54 -11.28
CA VAL A 245 -8.17 1.00 -11.29
C VAL A 245 -8.96 1.74 -12.35
N LYS A 246 -9.50 1.03 -13.33
CA LYS A 246 -10.29 1.64 -14.40
C LYS A 246 -11.74 1.80 -13.97
N LEU A 247 -12.27 3.01 -14.07
CA LEU A 247 -13.67 3.29 -13.77
C LEU A 247 -14.49 3.34 -15.07
N ILE A 248 -15.55 2.55 -15.15
CA ILE A 248 -16.49 2.53 -16.28
C ILE A 248 -17.84 3.04 -15.78
N LYS A 249 -18.34 4.10 -16.42
CA LYS A 249 -19.68 4.62 -16.13
C LYS A 249 -20.71 3.83 -16.94
N LEU A 250 -21.65 3.20 -16.25
CA LEU A 250 -22.77 2.49 -16.85
C LEU A 250 -23.88 3.49 -17.18
N ASN A 251 -24.33 3.50 -18.44
CA ASN A 251 -25.45 4.33 -18.86
C ASN A 251 -26.76 3.61 -18.51
N PRO A 252 -27.61 4.16 -17.61
CA PRO A 252 -28.93 3.60 -17.40
C PRO A 252 -29.75 3.77 -18.69
N ILE A 253 -30.41 2.71 -19.12
CA ILE A 253 -31.45 2.80 -20.15
C ILE A 253 -32.53 3.73 -19.59
N PRO A 254 -33.00 4.75 -20.34
CA PRO A 254 -34.17 5.52 -19.92
C PRO A 254 -35.34 4.54 -19.77
N ILE A 255 -35.75 4.33 -18.53
CA ILE A 255 -36.92 3.51 -18.20
C ILE A 255 -38.10 4.23 -18.86
N SER A 256 -38.75 3.58 -19.83
CA SER A 256 -40.06 4.00 -20.31
C SER A 256 -40.99 4.09 -19.11
N THR A 257 -41.61 5.26 -18.96
CA THR A 257 -42.61 5.61 -17.95
C THR A 257 -43.63 4.49 -17.75
N GLU A 258 -43.45 3.62 -16.74
CA GLU A 258 -44.53 2.77 -16.22
C GLU A 258 -44.29 2.21 -14.81
N GLU A 259 -43.06 2.21 -14.25
CA GLU A 259 -42.82 1.70 -12.88
C GLU A 259 -42.47 2.76 -11.83
N SER A 260 -42.77 4.04 -12.09
CA SER A 260 -42.67 5.13 -11.09
C SER A 260 -43.92 5.23 -10.18
N ALA A 261 -44.84 4.26 -10.23
CA ALA A 261 -46.12 4.31 -9.53
C ALA A 261 -46.27 3.21 -8.46
N ALA A 262 -45.26 3.01 -7.61
CA ALA A 262 -45.45 2.34 -6.34
C ALA A 262 -44.34 2.79 -5.38
N ILE A 263 -44.70 3.18 -4.15
CA ILE A 263 -43.85 3.74 -3.09
C ILE A 263 -43.90 5.28 -3.01
N THR A 264 -45.12 5.79 -2.87
CA THR A 264 -45.43 7.00 -2.09
C THR A 264 -46.70 6.71 -1.32
N THR A 265 -46.59 6.18 -0.09
CA THR A 265 -47.59 6.39 0.97
C THR A 265 -47.10 5.80 2.30
N ALA A 266 -47.29 6.60 3.35
CA ALA A 266 -47.33 6.28 4.78
C ALA A 266 -46.00 6.34 5.57
N GLU A 267 -45.64 7.57 5.94
CA GLU A 267 -45.09 7.89 7.27
C GLU A 267 -46.17 7.75 8.36
N GLU A 268 -45.69 7.39 9.56
CA GLU A 268 -46.30 7.47 10.91
C GLU A 268 -47.47 6.54 11.29
N VAL A 269 -47.22 5.68 12.29
CA VAL A 269 -47.84 5.51 13.64
C VAL A 269 -47.32 4.14 14.15
N VAL A 270 -46.57 3.99 15.24
CA VAL A 270 -47.05 3.73 16.63
C VAL A 270 -45.82 3.71 17.56
N LYS A 271 -45.89 4.51 18.63
CA LYS A 271 -45.09 4.33 19.85
C LYS A 271 -45.78 3.34 20.80
N THR A 272 -44.94 2.71 21.63
CA THR A 272 -45.12 2.28 23.03
C THR A 272 -45.42 0.80 23.35
N SER A 273 -44.49 0.27 24.16
CA SER A 273 -44.59 -0.84 25.16
C SER A 273 -44.38 -2.26 24.60
N ALA A 274 -43.58 -3.15 25.18
CA ALA A 274 -43.06 -3.23 26.54
C ALA A 274 -41.75 -4.02 26.65
N LYS A 275 -41.03 -3.66 27.71
CA LYS A 275 -39.91 -4.32 28.39
C LYS A 275 -40.02 -5.86 28.46
N THR A 276 -38.89 -6.52 28.21
CA THR A 276 -38.40 -7.57 29.12
C THR A 276 -36.89 -7.43 29.26
N GLU A 277 -36.46 -7.18 30.49
CA GLU A 277 -35.08 -7.16 30.93
C GLU A 277 -34.43 -8.54 30.76
N SER A 278 -33.18 -8.58 30.31
CA SER A 278 -32.25 -9.61 30.76
C SER A 278 -30.94 -8.93 31.16
N LYS A 279 -30.76 -8.84 32.48
CA LYS A 279 -29.52 -8.48 33.16
C LYS A 279 -28.48 -9.54 32.84
N ASN A 280 -27.28 -9.12 32.44
CA ASN A 280 -26.04 -9.69 32.96
C ASN A 280 -24.87 -8.71 32.77
N GLY A 281 -24.07 -8.56 33.82
CA GLY A 281 -23.24 -7.41 34.13
C GLY A 281 -22.11 -7.10 33.14
N LYS A 282 -21.87 -5.80 32.95
CA LYS A 282 -20.69 -5.24 32.29
C LYS A 282 -19.48 -5.32 33.24
N PRO A 283 -18.34 -5.90 32.85
CA PRO A 283 -17.06 -5.45 33.37
C PRO A 283 -16.75 -4.11 32.68
N ALA A 284 -16.84 -3.00 33.42
CA ALA A 284 -16.44 -1.70 32.91
C ALA A 284 -14.91 -1.65 32.82
N ILE A 285 -14.37 -1.48 31.60
CA ILE A 285 -12.97 -1.10 31.39
C ILE A 285 -12.89 0.40 31.64
N THR A 286 -12.10 0.83 32.62
CA THR A 286 -12.17 2.17 33.22
C THR A 286 -11.58 3.30 32.35
N ASP A 287 -10.85 2.98 31.27
CA ASP A 287 -10.43 3.96 30.24
C ASP A 287 -10.07 3.27 28.91
N LEU A 288 -10.97 3.31 27.93
CA LEU A 288 -10.76 2.74 26.59
C LEU A 288 -9.73 3.50 25.74
N ARG A 289 -9.31 4.71 26.11
CA ARG A 289 -8.34 5.49 25.33
C ARG A 289 -6.92 4.96 25.51
N GLN A 290 -6.58 4.50 26.72
CA GLN A 290 -5.26 3.99 27.09
C GLN A 290 -5.18 2.45 27.13
N SER A 291 -6.32 1.79 26.97
CA SER A 291 -6.40 0.32 27.00
C SER A 291 -5.80 -0.38 25.77
N PRO A 292 -5.87 0.17 24.53
CA PRO A 292 -5.25 -0.41 23.35
C PRO A 292 -3.73 -0.57 23.48
N ARG A 293 -3.28 -1.82 23.56
CA ARG A 293 -1.87 -2.15 23.42
C ARG A 293 -1.45 -1.92 21.98
N PRO A 294 -0.30 -1.30 21.75
CA PRO A 294 0.22 -1.04 20.42
C PRO A 294 0.32 -2.22 19.47
N GLU A 295 0.71 -3.38 20.01
CA GLU A 295 0.82 -4.62 19.25
C GLU A 295 -0.54 -5.07 18.75
N ALA A 296 -1.61 -4.74 19.48
CA ALA A 296 -2.99 -4.99 19.12
C ALA A 296 -3.49 -3.97 18.08
N LEU A 297 -3.15 -2.69 18.23
CA LEU A 297 -3.46 -1.62 17.27
C LEU A 297 -2.86 -1.88 15.88
N LYS A 298 -1.63 -2.39 15.81
CA LYS A 298 -0.98 -2.78 14.55
C LYS A 298 -1.72 -3.88 13.80
N LEU A 299 -2.49 -4.72 14.50
CA LEU A 299 -3.21 -5.83 13.90
C LEU A 299 -4.55 -5.42 13.30
N ILE A 300 -5.04 -4.21 13.58
CA ILE A 300 -6.32 -3.75 13.04
C ILE A 300 -6.13 -2.33 12.52
N PRO A 301 -6.22 -2.09 11.20
CA PRO A 301 -6.16 -0.75 10.62
C PRO A 301 -7.30 0.13 11.11
N GLU A 302 -7.04 1.45 11.18
CA GLU A 302 -8.02 2.46 11.58
C GLU A 302 -9.35 2.32 10.85
N VAL A 303 -9.28 2.04 9.55
CA VAL A 303 -10.45 1.93 8.68
C VAL A 303 -11.38 0.79 9.13
N LEU A 304 -10.82 -0.35 9.53
CA LEU A 304 -11.62 -1.47 10.07
C LEU A 304 -12.17 -1.14 11.46
N ALA A 305 -11.36 -0.50 12.29
CA ALA A 305 -11.76 -0.06 13.62
C ALA A 305 -12.96 0.92 13.54
N ARG A 306 -12.91 1.90 12.61
CA ARG A 306 -14.00 2.84 12.35
C ARG A 306 -15.24 2.17 11.76
N ARG A 307 -15.05 1.31 10.75
CA ARG A 307 -16.15 0.64 10.04
C ARG A 307 -17.06 -0.14 10.98
N TYR A 308 -16.47 -0.92 11.89
CA TYR A 308 -17.23 -1.78 12.81
C TYR A 308 -17.40 -1.18 14.21
N THR A 309 -17.03 0.10 14.38
CA THR A 309 -17.04 0.78 15.69
C THR A 309 -16.43 -0.12 16.78
N ALA A 310 -15.17 -0.48 16.59
CA ALA A 310 -14.45 -1.39 17.46
C ALA A 310 -12.96 -1.06 17.49
N ILE A 311 -12.27 -1.37 18.57
CA ILE A 311 -10.84 -1.09 18.73
C ILE A 311 -10.12 -2.25 19.43
N PRO A 312 -8.95 -2.68 18.93
CA PRO A 312 -8.17 -3.71 19.60
C PRO A 312 -7.64 -3.23 20.96
N LEU A 313 -7.76 -4.07 21.97
CA LEU A 313 -7.32 -3.78 23.33
C LEU A 313 -6.03 -4.49 23.69
N ASN A 314 -6.01 -5.83 23.60
CA ASN A 314 -4.87 -6.60 24.09
C ASN A 314 -4.75 -7.94 23.37
N ILE A 315 -3.57 -8.54 23.43
CA ILE A 315 -3.29 -9.87 22.88
C ILE A 315 -3.00 -10.80 24.05
N VAL A 316 -3.84 -11.83 24.24
CA VAL A 316 -3.63 -12.88 25.24
C VAL A 316 -3.45 -14.22 24.51
N GLY A 317 -2.21 -14.68 24.43
CA GLY A 317 -1.85 -15.88 23.65
C GLY A 317 -2.16 -15.71 22.17
N ASN A 318 -3.08 -16.52 21.64
CA ASN A 318 -3.58 -16.40 20.25
C ASN A 318 -4.93 -15.66 20.15
N THR A 319 -5.32 -14.93 21.19
CA THR A 319 -6.61 -14.23 21.25
C THR A 319 -6.39 -12.72 21.27
N LEU A 320 -7.02 -12.00 20.36
CA LEU A 320 -7.09 -10.54 20.34
C LEU A 320 -8.39 -10.10 21.02
N GLU A 321 -8.26 -9.37 22.13
CA GLU A 321 -9.38 -8.73 22.81
C GLU A 321 -9.75 -7.46 22.07
N MET A 322 -11.02 -7.35 21.66
CA MET A 322 -11.55 -6.21 20.89
C MET A 322 -12.66 -5.54 21.70
N ALA A 323 -12.56 -4.24 21.95
CA ALA A 323 -13.71 -3.46 22.40
C ALA A 323 -14.63 -3.22 21.21
N MET A 324 -15.91 -3.59 21.31
CA MET A 324 -16.88 -3.52 20.20
C MET A 324 -18.18 -2.87 20.67
N ALA A 325 -18.74 -1.99 19.85
CA ALA A 325 -20.07 -1.43 20.08
C ALA A 325 -21.15 -2.52 20.02
N ASP A 326 -20.98 -3.47 19.10
CA ASP A 326 -21.82 -4.66 18.98
C ASP A 326 -20.95 -5.94 18.97
N PRO A 327 -20.78 -6.61 20.13
CA PRO A 327 -20.09 -7.90 20.24
C PRO A 327 -20.72 -9.05 19.45
N SER A 328 -21.97 -8.92 19.01
CA SER A 328 -22.71 -9.96 18.29
C SER A 328 -22.57 -9.85 16.76
N ASP A 329 -21.91 -8.80 16.27
CA ASP A 329 -21.62 -8.62 14.85
C ASP A 329 -20.59 -9.66 14.36
N ILE A 330 -21.12 -10.76 13.81
CA ILE A 330 -20.34 -11.88 13.28
C ILE A 330 -19.41 -11.40 12.15
N LEU A 331 -19.83 -10.45 11.33
CA LEU A 331 -19.02 -9.93 10.21
C LEU A 331 -17.82 -9.13 10.73
N ALA A 332 -18.02 -8.35 11.80
CA ALA A 332 -16.93 -7.65 12.48
C ALA A 332 -15.94 -8.63 13.13
N LEU A 333 -16.45 -9.65 13.84
CA LEU A 333 -15.61 -10.68 14.47
C LEU A 333 -14.75 -11.43 13.44
N GLU A 334 -15.35 -11.82 12.31
CA GLU A 334 -14.65 -12.50 11.23
C GLU A 334 -13.62 -11.59 10.56
N ALA A 335 -13.96 -10.33 10.29
CA ALA A 335 -13.05 -9.36 9.71
C ALA A 335 -11.82 -9.10 10.62
N PHE A 336 -12.05 -8.95 11.93
CA PHE A 336 -10.96 -8.77 12.89
C PHE A 336 -10.12 -10.04 13.06
N SER A 337 -10.75 -11.22 13.07
CA SER A 337 -10.03 -12.49 13.17
C SER A 337 -9.13 -12.71 11.95
N ALA A 338 -9.64 -12.40 10.75
CA ALA A 338 -8.92 -12.56 9.51
C ALA A 338 -7.73 -11.60 9.40
N HIS A 339 -7.91 -10.32 9.77
CA HIS A 339 -6.84 -9.33 9.69
C HIS A 339 -5.75 -9.60 10.75
N SER A 340 -6.16 -9.91 11.98
CA SER A 340 -5.21 -10.15 13.09
C SER A 340 -4.58 -11.55 13.08
N LYS A 341 -5.14 -12.49 12.29
CA LYS A 341 -4.85 -13.93 12.30
C LYS A 341 -4.98 -14.57 13.69
N ARG A 342 -5.84 -14.00 14.54
CA ARG A 342 -6.04 -14.38 15.94
C ARG A 342 -7.51 -14.65 16.22
N ARG A 343 -7.81 -15.41 17.28
CA ARG A 343 -9.18 -15.55 17.78
C ARG A 343 -9.63 -14.22 18.36
N ILE A 344 -10.85 -13.79 18.08
CA ILE A 344 -11.36 -12.53 18.63
C ILE A 344 -12.16 -12.82 19.90
N LYS A 345 -11.81 -12.13 20.98
CA LYS A 345 -12.62 -12.06 22.19
C LYS A 345 -13.28 -10.68 22.22
N PRO A 346 -14.56 -10.57 21.85
CA PRO A 346 -15.24 -9.29 21.89
C PRO A 346 -15.58 -8.89 23.32
N ILE A 347 -15.42 -7.61 23.61
CA ILE A 347 -15.74 -6.98 24.88
C ILE A 347 -16.71 -5.83 24.57
N PRO A 348 -17.94 -5.83 25.12
CA PRO A 348 -18.89 -4.75 24.90
C PRO A 348 -18.35 -3.42 25.44
N ALA A 349 -18.41 -2.38 24.63
CA ALA A 349 -17.99 -1.02 24.98
C ALA A 349 -18.93 0.02 24.35
N ASP A 350 -18.96 1.24 24.89
CA ASP A 350 -19.82 2.30 24.35
C ASP A 350 -19.29 2.81 23.01
N ALA A 351 -20.19 2.99 22.04
CA ALA A 351 -19.83 3.42 20.68
C ALA A 351 -19.15 4.80 20.64
N ARG A 352 -19.45 5.71 21.59
CA ARG A 352 -18.80 7.02 21.70
C ARG A 352 -17.39 6.87 22.25
N GLU A 353 -17.20 6.10 23.32
CA GLU A 353 -15.89 5.84 23.92
C GLU A 353 -14.95 5.14 22.93
N ILE A 354 -15.46 4.20 22.13
CA ILE A 354 -14.69 3.54 21.07
C ILE A 354 -14.26 4.54 20.00
N ARG A 355 -15.16 5.41 19.53
CA ARG A 355 -14.83 6.43 18.52
C ARG A 355 -13.77 7.41 19.01
N GLU A 356 -13.88 7.86 20.25
CA GLU A 356 -12.86 8.72 20.88
C GLU A 356 -11.52 8.01 21.01
N SER A 357 -11.53 6.72 21.35
CA SER A 357 -10.31 5.92 21.43
C SER A 357 -9.68 5.68 20.05
N ILE A 358 -10.47 5.47 19.00
CA ILE A 358 -9.96 5.36 17.63
C ILE A 358 -9.32 6.68 17.18
N ASP A 359 -9.99 7.80 17.45
CA ASP A 359 -9.49 9.13 17.14
C ASP A 359 -8.15 9.43 17.83
N PHE A 360 -7.98 8.97 19.07
CA PHE A 360 -6.75 9.12 19.83
C PHE A 360 -5.63 8.19 19.34
N ASN A 361 -5.97 6.95 18.98
CA ASN A 361 -4.97 5.90 18.72
C ASN A 361 -4.55 5.76 17.25
N TYR A 362 -5.25 6.35 16.27
CA TYR A 362 -4.93 6.18 14.85
C TYR A 362 -4.55 7.46 14.06
N LYS A 363 -4.91 8.67 14.52
CA LYS A 363 -4.78 9.92 13.74
C LYS A 363 -3.35 10.40 13.42
N GLY A 364 -2.31 9.90 14.08
CA GLY A 364 -0.93 10.36 13.88
C GLY A 364 -0.17 9.72 12.70
N TYR A 365 -0.59 8.54 12.23
CA TYR A 365 0.31 7.61 11.55
C TYR A 365 0.20 7.60 10.02
N GLY A 366 -0.99 7.82 9.46
CA GLY A 366 -1.21 7.79 8.01
C GLY A 366 -0.54 8.95 7.26
N ASP A 367 -0.45 10.12 7.88
CA ASP A 367 0.22 11.28 7.29
C ASP A 367 1.74 11.11 7.26
N ILE A 368 2.33 10.49 8.30
CA ILE A 368 3.76 10.19 8.34
C ILE A 368 4.13 9.26 7.19
N GLU A 369 3.37 8.18 6.97
CA GLU A 369 3.60 7.25 5.85
C GLU A 369 3.42 7.92 4.47
N LYS A 370 2.47 8.86 4.37
CA LYS A 370 2.25 9.66 3.16
C LYS A 370 3.39 10.63 2.86
N TYR A 371 4.04 11.22 3.88
CA TYR A 371 5.23 12.04 3.68
C TYR A 371 6.45 11.19 3.32
N LEU A 372 6.61 10.02 3.96
CA LEU A 372 7.73 9.11 3.70
C LEU A 372 7.65 8.45 2.31
N SER A 373 6.46 8.10 1.84
CA SER A 373 6.24 7.49 0.51
C SER A 373 6.45 8.45 -0.66
N ARG A 374 6.39 9.77 -0.43
CA ARG A 374 6.73 10.79 -1.43
C ARG A 374 8.24 10.99 -1.62
N MET A 375 9.06 10.45 -0.71
CA MET A 375 10.50 10.47 -0.86
C MET A 375 10.94 9.32 -1.77
N SER A 376 11.45 9.64 -2.96
CA SER A 376 12.35 8.72 -3.66
C SER A 376 13.67 8.72 -2.90
N ILE A 377 13.91 7.70 -2.09
CA ILE A 377 15.19 7.47 -1.42
C ILE A 377 15.92 6.38 -2.23
N PRO A 378 16.84 6.73 -3.15
CA PRO A 378 17.70 5.76 -3.80
C PRO A 378 18.53 5.04 -2.74
N SER A 379 18.67 3.73 -2.86
CA SER A 379 19.40 2.88 -1.90
C SER A 379 20.91 3.17 -1.80
N GLU A 380 21.45 4.10 -2.60
CA GLU A 380 22.88 4.40 -2.74
C GLU A 380 23.27 5.86 -2.40
N ILE A 381 22.42 6.65 -1.77
CA ILE A 381 22.78 8.03 -1.37
C ILE A 381 23.66 8.01 -0.10
N THR A 382 24.78 8.75 -0.13
CA THR A 382 25.62 9.04 1.06
C THR A 382 24.94 10.04 1.99
N ASP A 383 25.17 9.92 3.30
CA ASP A 383 24.47 10.76 4.31
C ASP A 383 24.69 12.27 4.10
N ASP A 384 25.83 12.67 3.52
CA ASP A 384 26.12 14.05 3.11
C ASP A 384 25.17 14.58 2.02
N ARG A 385 24.72 13.72 1.09
CA ARG A 385 23.75 14.10 0.05
C ARG A 385 22.32 14.14 0.58
N LEU A 386 21.98 13.34 1.60
CA LEU A 386 20.69 13.41 2.30
C LEU A 386 20.52 14.75 3.05
N ALA A 387 21.62 15.33 3.55
CA ALA A 387 21.63 16.60 4.27
C ALA A 387 21.51 17.84 3.36
N ILE A 388 21.89 17.74 2.08
CA ILE A 388 22.00 18.89 1.16
C ILE A 388 20.77 19.02 0.24
N ASP A 389 20.03 17.93 0.00
CA ASP A 389 18.88 17.95 -0.91
C ASP A 389 17.59 18.42 -0.19
N ALA A 390 17.21 19.68 -0.42
CA ALA A 390 16.00 20.29 0.13
C ALA A 390 14.71 19.53 -0.26
N ALA A 391 14.71 18.79 -1.38
CA ALA A 391 13.56 17.98 -1.79
C ALA A 391 13.33 16.74 -0.90
N ILE A 392 14.38 16.26 -0.24
CA ILE A 392 14.35 15.14 0.71
C ILE A 392 14.21 15.65 2.15
N ASP A 393 14.88 16.75 2.48
CA ASP A 393 14.91 17.29 3.85
C ASP A 393 13.53 17.79 4.33
N ALA A 394 12.74 18.44 3.47
CA ALA A 394 11.45 19.01 3.87
C ALA A 394 10.39 17.96 4.26
N PRO A 395 10.13 16.89 3.48
CA PRO A 395 9.21 15.81 3.90
C PRO A 395 9.71 15.07 5.15
N LEU A 396 11.02 14.90 5.30
CA LEU A 396 11.63 14.21 6.42
C LEU A 396 11.51 15.01 7.72
N ALA A 397 11.76 16.31 7.66
CA ALA A 397 11.54 17.23 8.78
C ALA A 397 10.07 17.23 9.21
N GLN A 398 9.14 17.21 8.25
CA GLN A 398 7.70 17.10 8.57
C GLN A 398 7.35 15.77 9.24
N ALA A 399 7.88 14.65 8.74
CA ALA A 399 7.66 13.34 9.34
C ALA A 399 8.19 13.28 10.79
N LEU A 400 9.41 13.77 11.04
CA LEU A 400 9.99 13.83 12.39
C LEU A 400 9.19 14.77 13.31
N ASN A 401 8.77 15.93 12.81
CA ASN A 401 7.92 16.85 13.58
C ASN A 401 6.60 16.21 13.98
N LEU A 402 5.95 15.48 13.08
CA LEU A 402 4.72 14.75 13.40
C LEU A 402 4.96 13.65 14.46
N ILE A 403 6.05 12.89 14.35
CA ILE A 403 6.41 11.89 15.38
C ILE A 403 6.55 12.56 16.75
N ILE A 404 7.21 13.72 16.81
CA ILE A 404 7.41 14.47 18.06
C ILE A 404 6.08 15.05 18.57
N GLU A 405 5.25 15.62 17.69
CA GLU A 405 3.93 16.14 18.04
C GLU A 405 3.04 15.06 18.63
N GLU A 406 3.01 13.88 18.03
CA GLU A 406 2.26 12.72 18.54
C GLU A 406 2.81 12.25 19.88
N ALA A 407 4.13 12.22 20.07
CA ALA A 407 4.74 11.89 21.36
C ALA A 407 4.36 12.89 22.47
N VAL A 408 4.32 14.17 22.12
CA VAL A 408 3.93 15.27 23.01
C VAL A 408 2.42 15.22 23.34
N LYS A 409 1.57 14.88 22.37
CA LYS A 409 0.12 14.63 22.59
C LYS A 409 -0.10 13.42 23.50
N ALA A 410 0.65 12.35 23.27
CA ALA A 410 0.63 11.13 24.08
C ALA A 410 1.29 11.29 25.46
N ARG A 411 1.83 12.48 25.78
CA ARG A 411 2.52 12.80 27.04
C ARG A 411 3.73 11.88 27.31
N SER A 412 4.44 11.50 26.26
CA SER A 412 5.61 10.64 26.36
C SER A 412 6.82 11.35 26.96
N SER A 413 7.65 10.63 27.73
CA SER A 413 8.94 11.10 28.23
C SER A 413 10.10 10.87 27.26
N ASP A 414 10.04 9.78 26.48
CA ASP A 414 11.11 9.36 25.58
C ASP A 414 10.50 8.75 24.30
N VAL A 415 11.03 9.12 23.13
CA VAL A 415 10.73 8.50 21.84
C VAL A 415 11.91 7.63 21.42
N HIS A 416 11.67 6.36 21.19
CA HIS A 416 12.66 5.40 20.70
C HIS A 416 12.43 5.13 19.22
N ILE A 417 13.48 5.21 18.41
CA ILE A 417 13.48 4.93 16.97
C ILE A 417 14.51 3.82 16.74
N GLU A 418 14.05 2.62 16.41
CA GLU A 418 14.85 1.39 16.44
C GLU A 418 14.71 0.63 15.12
N PRO A 419 15.83 0.38 14.40
CA PRO A 419 15.78 -0.46 13.21
C PRO A 419 15.64 -1.94 13.58
N ASN A 420 14.69 -2.62 12.94
CA ASN A 420 14.60 -4.07 12.87
C ASN A 420 15.03 -4.56 11.48
N GLU A 421 15.02 -5.87 11.25
CA GLU A 421 15.41 -6.48 9.96
C GLU A 421 14.59 -5.97 8.77
N ASP A 422 13.28 -5.75 8.93
CA ASP A 422 12.34 -5.44 7.85
C ASP A 422 11.65 -4.08 7.97
N ARG A 423 11.81 -3.39 9.11
CA ARG A 423 11.04 -2.20 9.45
C ARG A 423 11.74 -1.30 10.47
N LEU A 424 11.38 -0.02 10.47
CA LEU A 424 11.81 0.93 11.48
C LEU A 424 10.73 1.06 12.56
N ARG A 425 11.01 0.61 13.77
CA ARG A 425 10.07 0.62 14.91
C ARG A 425 10.18 1.95 15.66
N VAL A 426 9.05 2.59 15.95
CA VAL A 426 9.00 3.77 16.82
C VAL A 426 8.17 3.47 18.06
N ARG A 427 8.72 3.75 19.25
CA ARG A 427 8.09 3.48 20.55
C ARG A 427 8.10 4.73 21.42
N PHE A 428 7.06 4.95 22.20
CA PHE A 428 6.99 6.03 23.19
C PHE A 428 7.06 5.45 24.60
N ARG A 429 7.78 6.12 25.48
CA ARG A 429 7.71 5.85 26.92
C ARG A 429 6.59 6.70 27.51
N ILE A 430 5.52 6.07 27.96
CA ILE A 430 4.35 6.73 28.56
C ILE A 430 4.17 6.13 29.95
N ASP A 431 4.14 6.99 30.97
CA ASP A 431 4.03 6.60 32.38
C ASP A 431 5.02 5.49 32.79
N GLY A 432 6.27 5.64 32.34
CA GLY A 432 7.36 4.71 32.63
C GLY A 432 7.36 3.41 31.81
N THR A 433 6.34 3.15 31.00
CA THR A 433 6.24 1.95 30.17
C THR A 433 6.54 2.26 28.70
N LEU A 434 7.37 1.44 28.06
CA LEU A 434 7.59 1.52 26.61
C LEU A 434 6.41 0.91 25.86
N GLN A 435 5.84 1.68 24.95
CA GLN A 435 4.72 1.32 24.10
C GLN A 435 5.15 1.49 22.65
N ASP A 436 4.97 0.47 21.82
CA ASP A 436 5.09 0.66 20.38
C ASP A 436 4.09 1.71 19.91
N MET A 437 4.42 2.50 18.91
CA MET A 437 3.45 3.51 18.44
C MET A 437 3.24 3.36 16.96
N MET A 438 4.34 3.17 16.22
CA MET A 438 4.29 2.94 14.79
C MET A 438 5.42 2.07 14.29
N SER A 439 5.29 1.71 13.03
CA SER A 439 6.33 1.07 12.24
C SER A 439 6.40 1.79 10.91
N LEU A 440 7.60 2.18 10.50
CA LEU A 440 7.87 2.86 9.24
C LEU A 440 8.64 1.92 8.31
N PRO A 441 8.60 2.14 6.98
CA PRO A 441 9.44 1.40 6.05
C PRO A 441 10.92 1.51 6.44
N ILE A 442 11.66 0.40 6.38
CA ILE A 442 13.09 0.39 6.72
C ILE A 442 13.91 1.34 5.84
N THR A 443 13.41 1.67 4.64
CA THR A 443 14.01 2.65 3.72
C THR A 443 14.11 4.06 4.31
N ALA A 444 13.26 4.41 5.29
CA ALA A 444 13.29 5.72 5.97
C ALA A 444 14.34 5.82 7.09
N HIS A 445 14.94 4.69 7.49
CA HIS A 445 15.83 4.59 8.66
C HIS A 445 17.02 5.55 8.61
N ARG A 446 17.89 5.42 7.59
CA ARG A 446 19.10 6.25 7.48
C ARG A 446 18.79 7.73 7.42
N ALA A 447 17.75 8.09 6.66
CA ALA A 447 17.30 9.48 6.53
C ALA A 447 16.89 10.06 7.89
N ILE A 448 16.04 9.37 8.65
CA ILE A 448 15.58 9.83 9.97
C ILE A 448 16.75 9.99 10.95
N ILE A 449 17.68 9.02 11.00
CA ILE A 449 18.86 9.10 11.88
C ILE A 449 19.76 10.28 11.49
N SER A 450 20.06 10.44 10.20
CA SER A 450 20.86 11.55 9.69
C SER A 450 20.23 12.90 10.05
N ARG A 451 18.91 13.05 9.91
CA ARG A 451 18.20 14.27 10.29
C ARG A 451 18.28 14.56 11.79
N ILE A 452 18.16 13.55 12.63
CA ILE A 452 18.33 13.72 14.09
C ILE A 452 19.74 14.18 14.41
N LYS A 453 20.77 13.61 13.76
CA LYS A 453 22.16 14.04 13.92
C LYS A 453 22.37 15.49 13.50
N ILE A 454 21.78 15.90 12.38
CA ILE A 454 21.82 17.31 11.92
C ILE A 454 21.19 18.24 12.96
N LEU A 455 19.98 17.92 13.42
CA LEU A 455 19.30 18.76 14.40
C LEU A 455 20.06 18.86 15.72
N GLY A 456 20.65 17.74 16.16
CA GLY A 456 21.41 17.65 17.41
C GLY A 456 22.88 18.07 17.34
N ASP A 457 23.35 18.62 16.22
CA ASP A 457 24.75 18.98 15.96
C ASP A 457 25.74 17.82 16.22
N MET A 458 25.38 16.62 15.75
CA MET A 458 26.17 15.40 15.88
C MET A 458 26.95 15.08 14.59
N ASN A 459 28.02 14.29 14.70
CA ASN A 459 28.77 13.82 13.53
C ASN A 459 27.94 12.82 12.70
N ILE A 460 27.46 13.26 11.54
CA ILE A 460 26.56 12.49 10.66
C ILE A 460 27.26 11.23 10.12
N ALA A 461 28.57 11.30 9.87
CA ALA A 461 29.34 10.23 9.23
C ALA A 461 29.75 9.10 10.21
N ASP A 462 29.68 9.32 11.52
CA ASP A 462 30.03 8.30 12.52
C ASP A 462 28.79 7.50 12.93
N HIS A 463 28.73 6.24 12.50
CA HIS A 463 27.65 5.29 12.84
C HIS A 463 28.09 4.20 13.82
N PHE A 464 29.37 4.20 14.23
CA PHE A 464 29.96 3.11 14.99
C PHE A 464 30.10 3.43 16.48
N HIS A 465 29.94 4.69 16.86
CA HIS A 465 29.94 5.14 18.24
C HIS A 465 28.58 5.68 18.66
N ALA A 466 28.34 5.65 19.98
CA ALA A 466 27.21 6.35 20.53
C ALA A 466 27.46 7.87 20.48
N LEU A 467 26.46 8.63 20.04
CA LEU A 467 26.53 10.09 19.95
C LEU A 467 25.40 10.69 20.78
N ASP A 468 25.67 11.85 21.37
CA ASP A 468 24.70 12.64 22.12
C ASP A 468 24.59 14.04 21.50
N GLY A 469 23.41 14.61 21.55
CA GLY A 469 23.12 15.94 21.05
C GLY A 469 21.81 16.48 21.62
N GLN A 470 21.51 17.73 21.29
CA GLN A 470 20.33 18.41 21.81
C GLN A 470 19.78 19.39 20.79
N PHE A 471 18.46 19.52 20.74
CA PHE A 471 17.78 20.49 19.88
C PHE A 471 16.41 20.85 20.45
N SER A 472 15.83 21.95 19.99
CA SER A 472 14.50 22.40 20.41
C SER A 472 13.55 22.44 19.22
N VAL A 473 12.28 22.09 19.45
CA VAL A 473 11.22 22.15 18.44
C VAL A 473 9.95 22.77 19.01
N ASN A 474 9.14 23.36 18.15
CA ASN A 474 7.79 23.79 18.50
C ASN A 474 6.81 22.69 18.11
N ALA A 475 6.17 22.07 19.09
CA ALA A 475 5.22 20.97 18.89
C ALA A 475 3.90 21.30 19.60
N GLY A 476 2.81 21.45 18.83
CA GLY A 476 1.50 21.78 19.38
C GLY A 476 1.46 23.11 20.15
N GLY A 477 2.22 24.11 19.68
CA GLY A 477 2.29 25.45 20.29
C GLY A 477 3.16 25.53 21.55
N ARG A 478 3.88 24.46 21.90
CA ARG A 478 4.80 24.40 23.04
C ARG A 478 6.24 24.24 22.55
N GLU A 479 7.16 24.96 23.18
CA GLU A 479 8.59 24.73 22.98
C GLU A 479 9.03 23.51 23.78
N ILE A 480 9.55 22.51 23.07
CA ILE A 480 10.02 21.25 23.64
C ILE A 480 11.52 21.16 23.42
N ASP A 481 12.28 21.03 24.50
CA ASP A 481 13.70 20.72 24.43
C ASP A 481 13.87 19.21 24.33
N ILE A 482 14.68 18.77 23.38
CA ILE A 482 14.91 17.36 23.08
C ILE A 482 16.39 17.05 23.28
N ARG A 483 16.65 16.04 24.10
CA ARG A 483 17.97 15.40 24.15
C ARG A 483 17.94 14.16 23.30
N ALA A 484 18.81 14.10 22.30
CA ALA A 484 18.89 13.00 21.38
C ALA A 484 20.17 12.21 21.64
N ALA A 485 20.04 10.89 21.70
CA ALA A 485 21.16 9.98 21.71
C ALA A 485 21.02 9.02 20.53
N THR A 486 22.12 8.62 19.93
CA THR A 486 22.18 7.55 18.94
C THR A 486 23.14 6.46 19.39
N ALA A 487 22.89 5.22 18.98
CA ALA A 487 23.77 4.10 19.29
C ALA A 487 23.73 3.03 18.19
N PRO A 488 24.87 2.41 17.86
CA PRO A 488 24.91 1.31 16.89
C PRO A 488 24.15 0.07 17.41
N THR A 489 23.41 -0.59 16.53
CA THR A 489 22.81 -1.92 16.78
C THR A 489 23.09 -2.85 15.59
N VAL A 490 22.71 -4.12 15.72
CA VAL A 490 22.90 -5.14 14.66
C VAL A 490 22.22 -4.79 13.34
N ASN A 491 21.09 -4.08 13.38
CA ASN A 491 20.28 -3.74 12.20
C ASN A 491 20.50 -2.28 11.75
N GLY A 492 21.49 -1.60 12.33
CA GLY A 492 21.76 -0.19 12.09
C GLY A 492 21.64 0.66 13.35
N GLU A 493 21.76 1.97 13.19
CA GLU A 493 21.81 2.90 14.32
C GLU A 493 20.41 3.18 14.89
N MET A 494 20.25 3.02 16.21
CA MET A 494 19.02 3.42 16.90
C MET A 494 19.15 4.84 17.46
N SER A 495 18.01 5.50 17.72
CA SER A 495 17.98 6.79 18.40
C SER A 495 16.95 6.84 19.53
N VAL A 496 17.25 7.59 20.59
CA VAL A 496 16.34 7.91 21.68
C VAL A 496 16.26 9.42 21.84
N LEU A 497 15.04 9.96 21.83
CA LEU A 497 14.74 11.38 22.00
C LEU A 497 14.01 11.58 23.33
N ARG A 498 14.67 12.19 24.31
CA ARG A 498 14.04 12.58 25.58
C ARG A 498 13.38 13.93 25.44
N LEU A 499 12.08 13.99 25.68
CA LEU A 499 11.25 15.19 25.56
C LEU A 499 11.18 15.92 26.90
N LEU A 500 11.59 17.18 26.92
CA LEU A 500 11.46 18.07 28.08
C LEU A 500 10.52 19.23 27.72
N ASP A 501 9.30 19.15 28.24
CA ASP A 501 8.32 20.22 28.11
C ASP A 501 8.58 21.31 29.16
N LYS A 502 9.12 22.45 28.73
CA LYS A 502 9.42 23.60 29.63
C LYS A 502 8.17 24.11 30.35
N SER A 503 6.98 23.96 29.76
CA SER A 503 5.72 24.42 30.36
C SER A 503 5.27 23.57 31.54
N ARG A 504 5.78 22.33 31.67
CA ARG A 504 5.48 21.42 32.79
C ARG A 504 6.39 21.62 34.00
N ALA A 505 7.51 22.33 33.84
CA ALA A 505 8.56 22.43 34.84
C ALA A 505 8.34 23.55 35.88
N THR A 506 7.11 23.79 36.31
CA THR A 506 6.86 24.74 37.43
C THR A 506 5.69 24.28 38.28
N ILE A 507 5.92 23.21 39.06
CA ILE A 507 5.13 22.99 40.28
C ILE A 507 5.68 23.98 41.30
N GLU A 508 4.88 24.93 41.74
CA GLU A 508 5.28 25.82 42.82
C GLU A 508 5.42 25.03 44.12
N LEU A 509 6.34 25.43 45.01
CA LEU A 509 6.57 24.74 46.28
C LEU A 509 5.27 24.59 47.11
N SER A 510 4.35 25.54 46.96
CA SER A 510 3.01 25.56 47.55
C SER A 510 2.08 24.44 47.06
N GLN A 511 2.29 23.95 45.84
CA GLN A 511 1.46 22.96 45.17
C GLN A 511 1.87 21.52 45.49
N LEU A 512 2.97 21.32 46.24
CA LEU A 512 3.47 20.02 46.68
C LEU A 512 2.71 19.46 47.90
N GLY A 513 1.62 20.12 48.34
CA GLY A 513 0.78 19.66 49.45
C GLY A 513 1.30 19.99 50.84
N PHE A 514 2.19 20.97 50.97
CA PHE A 514 2.61 21.47 52.27
C PHE A 514 1.43 22.10 53.01
N LEU A 515 1.29 21.77 54.30
CA LEU A 515 0.47 22.57 55.20
C LEU A 515 1.03 24.02 55.22
N PRO A 516 0.19 25.06 55.29
CA PRO A 516 0.63 26.46 55.19
C PRO A 516 1.81 26.80 56.13
N GLU A 517 1.76 26.27 57.36
CA GLU A 517 2.79 26.47 58.40
C GLU A 517 4.12 25.79 58.06
N SER A 518 4.06 24.61 57.43
CA SER A 518 5.24 23.86 56.98
C SER A 518 5.91 24.54 55.79
N LEU A 519 5.11 25.04 54.84
CA LEU A 519 5.60 25.79 53.69
C LEU A 519 6.32 27.07 54.13
N GLU A 520 5.77 27.78 55.12
CA GLU A 520 6.37 29.00 55.65
C GLU A 520 7.72 28.75 56.33
N LYS A 521 7.81 27.67 57.13
CA LYS A 521 9.09 27.23 57.74
C LYS A 521 10.12 26.87 56.66
N TYR A 522 9.72 26.12 55.64
CA TYR A 522 10.59 25.72 54.54
C TYR A 522 11.13 26.92 53.77
N ASN A 523 10.26 27.89 53.44
CA ASN A 523 10.66 29.13 52.77
C ASN A 523 11.58 30.01 53.61
N LYS A 524 11.45 30.01 54.95
CA LYS A 524 12.39 30.72 55.84
C LYS A 524 13.77 30.05 55.84
N MET A 525 13.82 28.72 55.86
CA MET A 525 15.08 27.96 55.80
C MET A 525 15.82 28.17 54.48
N LEU A 526 15.11 28.19 53.35
CA LEU A 526 15.71 28.44 52.03
C LEU A 526 16.38 29.82 51.89
N LYS A 527 16.07 30.77 52.80
CA LYS A 527 16.63 32.13 52.81
C LYS A 527 17.83 32.29 53.76
N VAL A 528 18.24 31.24 54.47
CA VAL A 528 19.41 31.29 55.35
C VAL A 528 20.68 31.15 54.52
N PRO A 529 21.66 32.08 54.64
CA PRO A 529 22.85 32.10 53.77
C PRO A 529 23.79 30.88 53.90
N TYR A 530 23.78 30.19 55.04
CA TYR A 530 24.63 29.03 55.31
C TYR A 530 23.88 28.02 56.18
N GLY A 531 23.22 27.04 55.54
CA GLY A 531 22.70 25.83 56.18
C GLY A 531 21.58 26.04 57.18
#